data_AF-B5JVR2-F1
#
_entry.id   AF-B5JVR2-F1
#
_cell.length_a   1.000
_cell.length_b   1.000
_cell.length_c   1.000
_cell.angle_alpha   90.00
_cell.angle_beta   90.00
_cell.angle_gamma   90.00
#
_symmetry.space_group_name_H-M   'P 1'
#
loop_
_entity.id
_entity.type
_entity.pdbx_description
1 polymer ?
#
loop_
_entity_poly.entity_id
_entity_poly.type
_entity_poly.pdbx_seq_one_letter_code
_entity_poly.pdbx_strand_id
1 'polypeptide(L)'
;MDLVFFIGFMRFLGLSFFLVVFLSACGGEEPQADAAAESSPAPAASNQHERVIAGTEPLPSELHQAVRDLLGPIYQGIDNVRYAASATDLNGDGHPEILVYPMGPMVCGSGGCDLLVLAKREGRFALHSRTSVVQTPIFLSETKSHGWNDLVVTVGGGGVVGEPLRRLRVQDERYTANASLADAASADQRGPLLLAAGIDVVQASPLSASEDAGLSPLERYAGRYQGVLPCASCPGIETELVLQAQGRFELLEVYREQGDEPFMTLGQWQLAEGAENVFVLTPDDQSEAPRYFELDDQGATALDSSGQAIESDQPLRLAREGGDN
;
A
#
# COMPACT_ATOMS: atom_id res chain seq x y z
N MET A 1 -60.97 -6.46 -11.90
CA MET A 1 -61.27 -7.80 -12.46
C MET A 1 -59.89 -8.43 -12.59
N ASP A 2 -59.41 -9.31 -11.70
CA ASP A 2 -59.99 -10.47 -10.99
C ASP A 2 -59.38 -10.58 -9.56
N LEU A 3 -60.12 -10.73 -8.46
CA LEU A 3 -60.75 -11.92 -7.83
C LEU A 3 -59.77 -12.96 -7.20
N VAL A 4 -59.39 -12.83 -5.91
CA VAL A 4 -59.85 -13.58 -4.68
C VAL A 4 -59.05 -14.85 -4.32
N PHE A 5 -58.81 -15.00 -2.99
CA PHE A 5 -58.52 -16.17 -2.12
C PHE A 5 -57.20 -15.98 -1.31
N PHE A 6 -57.08 -16.20 0.00
CA PHE A 6 -57.71 -17.19 0.90
C PHE A 6 -57.73 -16.68 2.37
N ILE A 7 -58.82 -16.95 3.10
CA ILE A 7 -58.99 -16.78 4.55
C ILE A 7 -58.67 -18.12 5.24
N GLY A 8 -57.98 -18.12 6.38
CA GLY A 8 -57.79 -19.32 7.21
C GLY A 8 -57.42 -19.01 8.65
N PHE A 9 -58.37 -19.24 9.55
CA PHE A 9 -58.38 -18.95 10.98
C PHE A 9 -58.23 -20.28 11.75
N MET A 10 -57.37 -20.41 12.77
CA MET A 10 -57.58 -21.43 13.82
C MET A 10 -56.85 -21.10 15.14
N ARG A 11 -57.60 -21.27 16.24
CA ARG A 11 -57.29 -21.03 17.66
C ARG A 11 -56.65 -22.26 18.31
N PHE A 12 -55.87 -22.10 19.38
CA PHE A 12 -55.78 -22.99 20.56
C PHE A 12 -55.04 -22.20 21.69
N LEU A 13 -55.64 -21.69 22.79
CA LEU A 13 -56.26 -22.27 24.00
C LEU A 13 -55.30 -22.97 24.99
N GLY A 14 -55.26 -22.47 26.25
CA GLY A 14 -54.75 -23.12 27.48
C GLY A 14 -53.66 -22.30 28.20
N LEU A 15 -53.91 -21.42 29.19
CA LEU A 15 -54.51 -21.55 30.54
C LEU A 15 -53.73 -22.47 31.51
N SER A 16 -52.99 -21.89 32.46
CA SER A 16 -53.16 -22.20 33.90
C SER A 16 -52.28 -21.35 34.81
N PHE A 17 -52.93 -20.93 35.89
CA PHE A 17 -52.57 -19.99 36.93
C PHE A 17 -52.45 -20.81 38.22
N PHE A 18 -51.38 -20.68 39.01
CA PHE A 18 -51.46 -21.05 40.43
C PHE A 18 -50.55 -20.16 41.28
N LEU A 19 -51.23 -19.21 41.93
CA LEU A 19 -50.81 -18.39 43.04
C LEU A 19 -50.95 -19.21 44.32
N VAL A 20 -49.91 -19.30 45.15
CA VAL A 20 -50.05 -19.68 46.57
C VAL A 20 -49.27 -18.68 47.42
N VAL A 21 -50.04 -17.91 48.19
CA VAL A 21 -49.61 -17.04 49.28
C VAL A 21 -49.70 -17.85 50.56
N PHE A 22 -48.67 -17.83 51.40
CA PHE A 22 -48.80 -18.10 52.83
C PHE A 22 -48.20 -16.95 53.64
N LEU A 23 -49.01 -16.48 54.58
CA LEU A 23 -48.79 -15.41 55.54
C LEU A 23 -48.17 -15.93 56.85
N SER A 24 -47.66 -14.98 57.63
CA SER A 24 -47.47 -14.97 59.11
C SER A 24 -46.17 -15.58 59.65
N ALA A 25 -45.44 -15.01 60.62
CA ALA A 25 -45.66 -13.82 61.45
C ALA A 25 -44.36 -13.41 62.21
N CYS A 26 -44.41 -12.17 62.70
CA CYS A 26 -43.58 -11.35 63.61
C CYS A 26 -42.49 -11.93 64.53
N GLY A 27 -41.45 -11.12 64.73
CA GLY A 27 -40.65 -11.03 65.96
C GLY A 27 -39.37 -10.22 65.74
N GLY A 28 -39.32 -8.97 66.20
CA GLY A 28 -38.17 -8.07 66.03
C GLY A 28 -37.09 -8.21 67.11
N GLU A 29 -35.87 -7.80 66.77
CA GLU A 29 -34.94 -6.92 67.53
C GLU A 29 -33.62 -6.82 66.73
N GLU A 30 -33.10 -5.62 66.49
CA GLU A 30 -31.70 -5.33 66.06
C GLU A 30 -30.93 -4.79 67.28
N PRO A 31 -29.59 -4.58 67.27
CA PRO A 31 -28.49 -5.19 66.52
C PRO A 31 -27.23 -5.49 67.41
N GLN A 32 -26.27 -6.35 66.99
CA GLN A 32 -24.82 -6.08 67.19
C GLN A 32 -23.86 -7.11 66.55
N ALA A 33 -22.91 -6.54 65.81
CA ALA A 33 -21.47 -6.81 65.78
C ALA A 33 -20.91 -8.18 65.35
N ASP A 34 -20.15 -8.10 64.25
CA ASP A 34 -18.85 -8.73 63.99
C ASP A 34 -18.73 -10.26 64.02
N ALA A 35 -18.61 -10.86 62.84
CA ALA A 35 -17.42 -11.66 62.47
C ALA A 35 -17.54 -12.26 61.05
N ALA A 36 -16.52 -11.97 60.24
CA ALA A 36 -15.93 -12.83 59.21
C ALA A 36 -16.86 -13.49 58.18
N ALA A 37 -17.14 -12.78 57.08
CA ALA A 37 -17.41 -13.42 55.80
C ALA A 37 -16.07 -13.80 55.14
N GLU A 38 -15.75 -15.10 55.13
CA GLU A 38 -14.78 -15.67 54.22
C GLU A 38 -15.25 -15.45 52.78
N SER A 39 -14.57 -14.53 52.08
CA SER A 39 -14.76 -14.38 50.64
C SER A 39 -14.10 -15.57 49.95
N SER A 40 -14.92 -16.51 49.50
CA SER A 40 -14.52 -17.50 48.51
C SER A 40 -14.01 -16.75 47.27
N PRO A 41 -12.81 -17.04 46.74
CA PRO A 41 -12.34 -16.36 45.54
C PRO A 41 -13.23 -16.78 44.37
N ALA A 42 -13.78 -15.79 43.68
CA ALA A 42 -14.41 -16.01 42.38
C ALA A 42 -13.47 -16.82 41.48
N PRO A 43 -13.97 -17.81 40.72
CA PRO A 43 -13.13 -18.54 39.78
C PRO A 43 -12.53 -17.53 38.81
N ALA A 44 -11.20 -17.53 38.71
CA ALA A 44 -10.45 -16.71 37.80
C ALA A 44 -11.07 -16.81 36.42
N ALA A 45 -11.65 -15.70 35.96
CA ALA A 45 -12.06 -15.54 34.58
C ALA A 45 -10.83 -15.86 33.72
N SER A 46 -10.94 -16.91 32.90
CA SER A 46 -9.93 -17.24 31.91
C SER A 46 -9.72 -16.01 31.04
N ASN A 47 -8.49 -15.50 31.00
CA ASN A 47 -8.07 -14.39 30.15
C ASN A 47 -8.51 -14.66 28.71
N GLN A 48 -9.56 -13.97 28.29
CA GLN A 48 -9.96 -13.90 26.90
C GLN A 48 -9.04 -12.91 26.21
N HIS A 49 -8.25 -13.43 25.27
CA HIS A 49 -7.65 -12.70 24.15
C HIS A 49 -6.66 -11.59 24.52
N GLU A 50 -5.44 -12.01 24.87
CA GLU A 50 -4.27 -11.36 24.28
C GLU A 50 -4.42 -11.54 22.76
N ARG A 51 -4.98 -10.54 22.06
CA ARG A 51 -4.87 -10.50 20.60
C ARG A 51 -3.39 -10.27 20.32
N VAL A 52 -2.65 -11.33 20.05
CA VAL A 52 -1.35 -11.23 19.38
C VAL A 52 -1.59 -10.39 18.14
N ILE A 53 -1.05 -9.16 18.12
CA ILE A 53 -1.16 -8.27 16.97
C ILE A 53 -0.28 -8.87 15.89
N ALA A 54 -0.88 -9.66 14.99
CA ALA A 54 -0.21 -10.15 13.80
C ALA A 54 0.28 -8.92 13.00
N GLY A 55 1.61 -8.77 12.87
CA GLY A 55 2.25 -7.61 12.22
C GLY A 55 3.19 -6.78 13.10
N THR A 56 3.33 -7.09 14.39
CA THR A 56 4.34 -6.45 15.27
C THR A 56 5.55 -7.31 15.61
N GLU A 57 5.58 -8.57 15.18
CA GLU A 57 6.75 -9.43 15.37
C GLU A 57 7.81 -9.12 14.31
N PRO A 58 9.10 -9.03 14.68
CA PRO A 58 10.18 -8.85 13.72
C PRO A 58 10.16 -9.95 12.66
N LEU A 59 10.44 -9.58 11.42
CA LEU A 59 10.49 -10.51 10.31
C LEU A 59 11.64 -11.51 10.53
N PRO A 60 11.46 -12.81 10.25
CA PRO A 60 12.55 -13.78 10.32
C PRO A 60 13.76 -13.37 9.45
N SER A 61 14.97 -13.70 9.93
CA SER A 61 16.21 -13.27 9.29
C SER A 61 16.37 -13.75 7.84
N GLU A 62 15.83 -14.92 7.52
CA GLU A 62 15.81 -15.51 6.17
C GLU A 62 14.93 -14.68 5.23
N LEU A 63 13.81 -14.14 5.72
CA LEU A 63 12.94 -13.29 4.93
C LEU A 63 13.56 -11.90 4.76
N HIS A 64 14.25 -11.36 5.77
CA HIS A 64 15.04 -10.14 5.60
C HIS A 64 16.13 -10.28 4.53
N GLN A 65 16.73 -11.47 4.39
CA GLN A 65 17.68 -11.72 3.31
C GLN A 65 16.99 -11.67 1.94
N ALA A 66 15.85 -12.34 1.79
CA ALA A 66 15.07 -12.29 0.54
C ALA A 66 14.64 -10.86 0.19
N VAL A 67 14.25 -10.05 1.18
CA VAL A 67 13.93 -8.64 0.97
C VAL A 67 15.16 -7.86 0.50
N ARG A 68 16.32 -8.01 1.15
CA ARG A 68 17.56 -7.33 0.71
C ARG A 68 18.01 -7.74 -0.68
N ASP A 69 17.92 -9.02 -1.01
CA ASP A 69 18.29 -9.54 -2.34
C ASP A 69 17.41 -8.94 -3.45
N LEU A 70 16.15 -8.63 -3.12
CA LEU A 70 15.22 -7.99 -4.04
C LEU A 70 15.37 -6.45 -4.07
N LEU A 71 15.58 -5.81 -2.92
CA LEU A 71 15.75 -4.36 -2.82
C LEU A 71 17.10 -3.88 -3.36
N GLY A 72 18.16 -4.67 -3.21
CA GLY A 72 19.51 -4.30 -3.63
C GLY A 72 19.57 -3.87 -5.10
N PRO A 73 19.07 -4.69 -6.04
CA PRO A 73 18.99 -4.31 -7.45
C PRO A 73 17.99 -3.19 -7.77
N ILE A 74 16.98 -2.93 -6.93
CA ILE A 74 15.98 -1.86 -7.16
C ILE A 74 16.54 -0.49 -6.74
N TYR A 75 17.21 -0.46 -5.59
CA TYR A 75 17.71 0.76 -4.96
C TYR A 75 19.24 0.87 -4.98
N GLN A 76 19.90 0.19 -5.92
CA GLN A 76 21.34 0.26 -6.09
C GLN A 76 21.77 1.72 -6.37
N GLY A 77 22.82 2.18 -5.68
CA GLY A 77 23.32 3.56 -5.83
C GLY A 77 22.52 4.62 -5.06
N ILE A 78 21.47 4.22 -4.32
CA ILE A 78 20.77 5.12 -3.40
C ILE A 78 21.28 4.86 -1.99
N ASP A 79 21.86 5.89 -1.38
CA ASP A 79 22.37 5.81 -0.02
C ASP A 79 21.23 5.89 1.02
N ASN A 80 21.48 5.30 2.20
CA ASN A 80 20.61 5.37 3.38
C ASN A 80 19.20 4.79 3.19
N VAL A 81 19.05 3.80 2.30
CA VAL A 81 17.80 3.06 2.15
C VAL A 81 17.61 2.12 3.34
N ARG A 82 16.53 2.34 4.06
CA ARG A 82 16.00 1.47 5.10
C ARG A 82 14.69 0.87 4.63
N TYR A 83 14.19 -0.14 5.32
CA TYR A 83 12.84 -0.63 5.07
C TYR A 83 12.25 -1.14 6.37
N ALA A 84 10.92 -1.05 6.50
CA ALA A 84 10.14 -1.84 7.44
C ALA A 84 9.51 -2.99 6.66
N ALA A 85 9.31 -4.14 7.30
CA ALA A 85 8.66 -5.26 6.65
C ALA A 85 7.80 -6.06 7.63
N SER A 86 6.81 -6.76 7.08
CA SER A 86 6.03 -7.75 7.81
C SER A 86 5.60 -8.88 6.88
N ALA A 87 5.30 -10.04 7.44
CA ALA A 87 4.84 -11.21 6.70
C ALA A 87 3.39 -11.54 7.05
N THR A 88 2.55 -11.76 6.06
CA THR A 88 1.14 -12.16 6.23
C THR A 88 0.69 -12.92 5.00
N ASP A 89 -0.06 -14.01 5.20
CA ASP A 89 -0.70 -14.77 4.12
C ASP A 89 -1.90 -13.99 3.59
N LEU A 90 -1.72 -13.29 2.46
CA LEU A 90 -2.74 -12.41 1.88
C LEU A 90 -3.68 -13.19 0.95
N ASN A 91 -3.21 -14.25 0.31
CA ASN A 91 -4.01 -15.03 -0.64
C ASN A 91 -4.64 -16.30 -0.03
N GLY A 92 -4.19 -16.73 1.15
CA GLY A 92 -4.68 -17.91 1.85
C GLY A 92 -4.06 -19.23 1.37
N ASP A 93 -2.91 -19.20 0.70
CA ASP A 93 -2.23 -20.40 0.18
C ASP A 93 -1.31 -21.09 1.21
N GLY A 94 -1.18 -20.51 2.42
CA GLY A 94 -0.32 -21.02 3.48
C GLY A 94 1.15 -20.59 3.36
N HIS A 95 1.50 -19.76 2.38
CA HIS A 95 2.80 -19.11 2.24
C HIS A 95 2.64 -17.60 2.41
N PRO A 96 3.21 -17.01 3.47
CA PRO A 96 3.01 -15.59 3.71
C PRO A 96 3.68 -14.74 2.63
N GLU A 97 2.97 -13.70 2.19
CA GLU A 97 3.55 -12.59 1.47
C GLU A 97 4.30 -11.65 2.40
N ILE A 98 5.34 -11.00 1.86
CA ILE A 98 6.11 -9.99 2.59
C ILE A 98 5.66 -8.61 2.11
N LEU A 99 5.11 -7.82 3.02
CA LEU A 99 4.91 -6.39 2.82
C LEU A 99 6.23 -5.69 3.15
N VAL A 100 6.76 -4.92 2.20
CA VAL A 100 8.00 -4.17 2.36
C VAL A 100 7.73 -2.69 2.12
N TYR A 101 8.10 -1.86 3.09
CA TYR A 101 7.95 -0.42 3.04
C TYR A 101 9.33 0.23 3.05
N PRO A 102 9.98 0.38 1.87
CA PRO A 102 11.29 1.00 1.74
C PRO A 102 11.21 2.51 2.02
N MET A 103 12.22 3.02 2.72
CA MET A 103 12.30 4.36 3.27
C MET A 103 13.68 4.96 3.05
N GLY A 104 13.72 6.22 2.63
CA GLY A 104 14.95 6.96 2.43
C GLY A 104 14.67 8.32 1.81
N PRO A 105 15.59 9.29 1.92
CA PRO A 105 15.38 10.65 1.41
C PRO A 105 15.07 10.70 -0.09
N MET A 106 15.67 9.79 -0.87
CA MET A 106 15.45 9.65 -2.32
C MET A 106 14.47 8.53 -2.70
N VAL A 107 13.89 7.87 -1.70
CA VAL A 107 12.99 6.70 -1.88
C VAL A 107 11.53 7.09 -1.64
N CYS A 108 11.30 7.94 -0.65
CA CYS A 108 9.96 8.43 -0.29
C CYS A 108 9.78 9.87 -0.71
N GLY A 109 8.59 10.17 -1.22
CA GLY A 109 8.15 11.51 -1.55
C GLY A 109 7.25 12.12 -0.48
N SER A 110 6.76 13.34 -0.75
CA SER A 110 5.78 14.00 0.14
C SER A 110 4.42 13.29 0.19
N GLY A 111 4.10 12.54 -0.86
CA GLY A 111 2.88 11.71 -0.96
C GLY A 111 2.93 10.40 -0.17
N GLY A 112 4.12 9.98 0.28
CA GLY A 112 4.35 8.67 0.89
C GLY A 112 5.48 7.90 0.20
N CYS A 113 5.67 6.66 0.62
CA CYS A 113 6.64 5.75 0.02
C CYS A 113 5.92 4.71 -0.84
N ASP A 114 6.69 3.89 -1.56
CA ASP A 114 6.16 2.69 -2.19
C ASP A 114 5.83 1.63 -1.11
N LEU A 115 4.76 0.86 -1.34
CA LEU A 115 4.51 -0.42 -0.70
C LEU A 115 4.78 -1.53 -1.69
N LEU A 116 5.73 -2.42 -1.38
CA LEU A 116 6.01 -3.61 -2.17
C LEU A 116 5.36 -4.82 -1.49
N VAL A 117 4.70 -5.67 -2.28
CA VAL A 117 4.21 -6.98 -1.84
C VAL A 117 5.03 -8.04 -2.55
N LEU A 118 5.71 -8.91 -1.81
CA LEU A 118 6.51 -10.00 -2.34
C LEU A 118 5.76 -11.32 -2.12
N ALA A 119 5.56 -12.09 -3.18
CA ALA A 119 4.93 -13.41 -3.10
C ALA A 119 5.91 -14.51 -3.52
N LYS A 120 5.70 -15.71 -2.97
CA LYS A 120 6.53 -16.87 -3.29
C LYS A 120 6.09 -17.47 -4.62
N ARG A 121 7.00 -17.52 -5.59
CA ARG A 121 6.80 -18.14 -6.91
C ARG A 121 7.94 -19.12 -7.16
N GLU A 122 7.63 -20.37 -7.50
CA GLU A 122 8.62 -21.41 -7.81
C GLU A 122 9.70 -21.56 -6.72
N GLY A 123 9.31 -21.41 -5.45
CA GLY A 123 10.22 -21.56 -4.31
C GLY A 123 10.99 -20.31 -3.90
N ARG A 124 10.94 -19.21 -4.67
CA ARG A 124 11.62 -17.94 -4.37
C ARG A 124 10.64 -16.77 -4.22
N PHE A 125 11.00 -15.76 -3.43
CA PHE A 125 10.21 -14.52 -3.38
C PHE A 125 10.44 -13.69 -4.63
N ALA A 126 9.37 -13.12 -5.17
CA ALA A 126 9.39 -12.21 -6.30
C ALA A 126 8.41 -11.04 -6.06
N LEU A 127 8.64 -9.91 -6.72
CA LEU A 127 7.76 -8.74 -6.61
C LEU A 127 6.37 -9.09 -7.18
N HIS A 128 5.39 -9.16 -6.29
CA HIS A 128 3.99 -9.40 -6.61
C HIS A 128 3.17 -8.12 -6.72
N SER A 129 3.49 -7.02 -6.03
CA SER A 129 2.81 -5.76 -6.30
C SER A 129 3.68 -4.59 -5.86
N ARG A 130 3.49 -3.44 -6.51
CA ARG A 130 4.02 -2.15 -6.07
C ARG A 130 2.88 -1.15 -6.07
N THR A 131 2.70 -0.44 -4.96
CA THR A 131 1.75 0.65 -4.84
C THR A 131 2.48 1.92 -4.41
N SER A 132 2.38 2.98 -5.21
CA SER A 132 2.98 4.28 -4.89
C SER A 132 2.13 5.10 -3.92
N VAL A 133 2.75 6.15 -3.35
CA VAL A 133 2.14 7.16 -2.46
C VAL A 133 1.39 6.57 -1.26
N VAL A 134 1.94 5.49 -0.68
CA VAL A 134 1.42 4.86 0.53
C VAL A 134 2.02 5.54 1.75
N GLN A 135 1.19 5.85 2.74
CA GLN A 135 1.62 6.22 4.08
C GLN A 135 1.19 5.13 5.08
N THR A 136 2.10 4.79 5.98
CA THR A 136 1.77 3.92 7.12
C THR A 136 0.86 4.66 8.11
N PRO A 137 0.01 3.97 8.89
CA PRO A 137 -0.06 2.51 9.06
C PRO A 137 -0.78 1.76 7.93
N ILE A 138 -0.39 0.51 7.73
CA ILE A 138 -0.97 -0.45 6.79
C ILE A 138 -1.72 -1.52 7.59
N PHE A 139 -3.00 -1.72 7.27
CA PHE A 139 -3.86 -2.70 7.93
C PHE A 139 -4.31 -3.78 6.96
N LEU A 140 -4.52 -4.99 7.48
CA LEU A 140 -5.21 -6.06 6.78
C LEU A 140 -6.71 -5.77 6.80
N SER A 141 -7.40 -5.88 5.67
CA SER A 141 -8.86 -5.87 5.66
C SER A 141 -9.42 -7.29 5.79
N GLU A 142 -10.60 -7.40 6.39
CA GLU A 142 -11.36 -8.65 6.42
C GLU A 142 -11.96 -8.99 5.03
N THR A 143 -12.01 -8.02 4.12
CA THR A 143 -12.50 -8.24 2.74
C THR A 143 -11.40 -8.78 1.83
N LYS A 144 -11.83 -9.48 0.77
CA LYS A 144 -10.95 -10.01 -0.27
C LYS A 144 -11.40 -9.56 -1.66
N SER A 145 -10.44 -9.31 -2.53
CA SER A 145 -10.62 -9.09 -3.97
C SER A 145 -9.77 -10.08 -4.75
N HIS A 146 -10.35 -10.79 -5.72
CA HIS A 146 -9.65 -11.77 -6.56
C HIS A 146 -8.84 -12.83 -5.77
N GLY A 147 -9.33 -13.22 -4.58
CA GLY A 147 -8.69 -14.22 -3.71
C GLY A 147 -7.69 -13.64 -2.69
N TRP A 148 -7.29 -12.39 -2.85
CA TRP A 148 -6.34 -11.68 -1.99
C TRP A 148 -7.05 -10.80 -0.98
N ASN A 149 -6.57 -10.77 0.26
CA ASN A 149 -7.02 -9.81 1.26
C ASN A 149 -6.76 -8.38 0.80
N ASP A 150 -7.77 -7.52 0.92
CA ASP A 150 -7.59 -6.10 0.66
C ASP A 150 -6.71 -5.49 1.76
N LEU A 151 -6.00 -4.42 1.44
CA LEU A 151 -5.20 -3.65 2.39
C LEU A 151 -5.84 -2.29 2.61
N VAL A 152 -5.83 -1.79 3.85
CA VAL A 152 -6.23 -0.43 4.16
C VAL A 152 -4.99 0.38 4.49
N VAL A 153 -4.76 1.44 3.73
CA VAL A 153 -3.59 2.32 3.85
C VAL A 153 -4.02 3.76 4.05
N THR A 154 -3.07 4.61 4.44
CA THR A 154 -3.27 6.06 4.51
C THR A 154 -2.60 6.72 3.30
N VAL A 155 -3.17 7.80 2.77
CA VAL A 155 -2.54 8.67 1.76
C VAL A 155 -2.45 10.09 2.29
N GLY A 156 -1.46 10.88 1.84
CA GLY A 156 -1.26 12.26 2.27
C GLY A 156 -0.55 13.13 1.23
N GLY A 157 -0.42 14.44 1.49
CA GLY A 157 0.23 15.42 0.62
C GLY A 157 -0.72 16.40 -0.09
N GLY A 158 -0.18 17.57 -0.49
CA GLY A 158 -0.70 18.48 -1.53
C GLY A 158 -2.12 19.07 -1.47
N GLY A 159 -2.97 18.72 -0.50
CA GLY A 159 -4.35 19.23 -0.42
C GLY A 159 -5.44 18.18 -0.15
N VAL A 160 -5.09 17.03 0.45
CA VAL A 160 -6.11 16.05 0.88
C VAL A 160 -7.09 16.70 1.86
N VAL A 161 -8.36 16.81 1.44
CA VAL A 161 -9.50 17.22 2.27
C VAL A 161 -10.47 16.03 2.32
N GLY A 162 -10.67 15.44 3.49
CA GLY A 162 -11.55 14.27 3.67
C GLY A 162 -10.83 13.06 4.30
N GLU A 163 -11.44 11.88 4.21
CA GLU A 163 -10.90 10.65 4.80
C GLU A 163 -9.63 10.19 4.05
N PRO A 164 -8.47 10.10 4.72
CA PRO A 164 -7.20 9.75 4.09
C PRO A 164 -7.04 8.24 3.91
N LEU A 165 -8.00 7.44 4.37
CA LEU A 165 -7.95 5.99 4.27
C LEU A 165 -8.34 5.54 2.86
N ARG A 166 -7.58 4.58 2.33
CA ARG A 166 -7.73 4.02 1.00
C ARG A 166 -7.66 2.51 1.06
N ARG A 167 -8.53 1.83 0.31
CA ARG A 167 -8.58 0.37 0.23
C ARG A 167 -7.87 -0.10 -1.03
N LEU A 168 -6.68 -0.64 -0.88
CA LEU A 168 -5.96 -1.30 -1.97
C LEU A 168 -6.56 -2.68 -2.19
N ARG A 169 -7.04 -2.91 -3.40
CA ARG A 169 -7.66 -4.15 -3.86
C ARG A 169 -6.85 -4.73 -5.00
N VAL A 170 -6.87 -6.04 -5.15
CA VAL A 170 -6.28 -6.67 -6.33
C VAL A 170 -7.17 -6.44 -7.55
N GLN A 171 -6.57 -5.88 -8.61
CA GLN A 171 -7.09 -5.66 -9.96
C GLN A 171 -6.05 -6.22 -10.94
N ASP A 172 -6.48 -7.04 -11.90
CA ASP A 172 -5.58 -7.68 -12.88
C ASP A 172 -4.31 -8.31 -12.27
N GLU A 173 -4.53 -9.14 -11.24
CA GLU A 173 -3.48 -9.85 -10.47
C GLU A 173 -2.56 -8.98 -9.59
N ARG A 174 -2.72 -7.66 -9.52
CA ARG A 174 -1.87 -6.76 -8.72
C ARG A 174 -2.70 -5.86 -7.81
N TYR A 175 -2.16 -5.39 -6.67
CA TYR A 175 -2.85 -4.33 -5.93
C TYR A 175 -2.87 -3.03 -6.73
N THR A 176 -3.83 -2.15 -6.45
CA THR A 176 -3.91 -0.80 -7.04
C THR A 176 -2.53 -0.12 -7.05
N ALA A 177 -2.07 0.31 -8.23
CA ALA A 177 -0.70 0.79 -8.44
C ALA A 177 -0.40 2.15 -7.79
N ASN A 178 -1.42 2.98 -7.56
CA ASN A 178 -1.31 4.27 -6.87
C ASN A 178 -2.40 4.36 -5.81
N ALA A 179 -2.01 4.53 -4.54
CA ALA A 179 -2.94 4.51 -3.43
C ALA A 179 -3.96 5.65 -3.45
N SER A 180 -3.62 6.81 -4.04
CA SER A 180 -4.52 7.98 -4.08
C SER A 180 -5.76 7.75 -4.94
N LEU A 181 -5.66 6.83 -5.92
CA LEU A 181 -6.72 6.45 -6.85
C LEU A 181 -7.57 5.27 -6.35
N ALA A 182 -7.17 4.64 -5.25
CA ALA A 182 -7.92 3.54 -4.67
C ALA A 182 -9.25 4.03 -4.07
N ASP A 183 -10.19 3.09 -3.89
CA ASP A 183 -11.47 3.37 -3.23
C ASP A 183 -11.24 3.98 -1.84
N ALA A 184 -12.07 4.96 -1.48
CA ALA A 184 -12.09 5.46 -0.10
C ALA A 184 -12.44 4.32 0.85
N ALA A 185 -11.70 4.23 1.96
CA ALA A 185 -11.95 3.25 3.02
C ALA A 185 -12.46 3.94 4.28
N SER A 186 -13.20 3.19 5.10
CA SER A 186 -13.67 3.64 6.42
C SER A 186 -12.92 2.95 7.55
N ALA A 187 -12.96 3.56 8.74
CA ALA A 187 -12.17 3.12 9.89
C ALA A 187 -12.51 1.69 10.38
N ASP A 188 -13.72 1.20 10.13
CA ASP A 188 -14.22 -0.15 10.44
C ASP A 188 -13.69 -1.23 9.49
N GLN A 189 -13.18 -0.84 8.31
CA GLN A 189 -12.55 -1.78 7.38
C GLN A 189 -11.10 -2.10 7.73
N ARG A 190 -10.56 -1.47 8.79
CA ARG A 190 -9.24 -1.78 9.35
C ARG A 190 -9.33 -2.99 10.25
N GLY A 191 -8.67 -4.07 9.85
CA GLY A 191 -8.39 -5.21 10.70
C GLY A 191 -7.03 -5.06 11.41
N PRO A 192 -6.29 -6.16 11.60
CA PRO A 192 -4.96 -6.14 12.23
C PRO A 192 -3.99 -5.16 11.55
N LEU A 193 -3.16 -4.50 12.37
CA LEU A 193 -2.04 -3.67 11.89
C LEU A 193 -0.96 -4.59 11.34
N LEU A 194 -0.68 -4.48 10.04
CA LEU A 194 0.38 -5.26 9.40
C LEU A 194 1.73 -4.56 9.47
N LEU A 195 1.77 -3.25 9.28
CA LEU A 195 3.03 -2.50 9.20
C LEU A 195 2.84 -1.05 9.63
N ALA A 196 3.73 -0.57 10.50
CA ALA A 196 3.86 0.84 10.86
C ALA A 196 5.31 1.28 10.67
N ALA A 197 5.55 2.46 10.09
CA ALA A 197 6.89 3.01 9.91
C ALA A 197 7.54 3.24 11.29
N GLY A 198 8.52 2.41 11.63
CA GLY A 198 9.18 2.42 12.95
C GLY A 198 9.26 1.05 13.61
N ILE A 199 8.48 0.06 13.14
CA ILE A 199 8.61 -1.34 13.57
C ILE A 199 9.53 -2.06 12.60
N ASP A 200 10.52 -2.76 13.15
CA ASP A 200 11.46 -3.61 12.40
C ASP A 200 12.15 -2.91 11.21
N VAL A 201 12.69 -1.72 11.47
CA VAL A 201 13.38 -0.92 10.46
C VAL A 201 14.81 -1.42 10.27
N VAL A 202 15.10 -1.99 9.11
CA VAL A 202 16.40 -2.57 8.77
C VAL A 202 17.03 -1.82 7.60
N GLN A 203 18.36 -1.70 7.58
CA GLN A 203 19.09 -1.18 6.43
C GLN A 203 18.94 -2.13 5.23
N ALA A 204 18.66 -1.60 4.05
CA ALA A 204 18.47 -2.39 2.84
C ALA A 204 19.74 -3.09 2.34
N SER A 205 20.93 -2.69 2.82
CA SER A 205 22.22 -3.30 2.47
C SER A 205 23.34 -2.89 3.45
N PRO A 206 24.48 -3.61 3.51
CA PRO A 206 25.76 -2.97 3.79
C PRO A 206 26.22 -2.29 2.49
N LEU A 207 25.73 -1.06 2.25
CA LEU A 207 26.18 -0.26 1.12
C LEU A 207 27.56 0.31 1.46
N SER A 208 28.62 -0.36 1.02
CA SER A 208 29.88 0.34 0.78
C SER A 208 29.73 1.08 -0.54
N ALA A 209 29.36 2.36 -0.44
CA ALA A 209 29.66 3.31 -1.50
C ALA A 209 31.18 3.33 -1.67
N SER A 210 31.67 2.97 -2.85
CA SER A 210 33.01 3.41 -3.25
C SER A 210 32.86 4.88 -3.64
N GLU A 211 33.07 5.76 -2.66
CA GLU A 211 33.35 7.17 -2.89
C GLU A 211 34.58 7.27 -3.80
N ASP A 212 34.55 8.21 -4.75
CA ASP A 212 35.62 8.55 -5.70
C ASP A 212 35.56 7.89 -7.10
N ALA A 213 34.44 8.07 -7.79
CA ALA A 213 34.39 8.37 -9.22
C ALA A 213 33.20 9.28 -9.49
N GLY A 214 33.35 10.31 -10.32
CA GLY A 214 32.22 11.20 -10.66
C GLY A 214 31.01 10.39 -11.14
N LEU A 215 29.80 10.78 -10.71
CA LEU A 215 28.56 10.09 -11.04
C LEU A 215 28.44 9.88 -12.55
N SER A 216 28.16 8.64 -12.96
CA SER A 216 27.77 8.34 -14.34
C SER A 216 26.52 9.14 -14.73
N PRO A 217 26.26 9.35 -16.04
CA PRO A 217 25.05 10.04 -16.48
C PRO A 217 23.76 9.40 -15.94
N LEU A 218 23.74 8.06 -15.80
CA LEU A 218 22.59 7.34 -15.22
C LEU A 218 22.43 7.65 -13.73
N GLU A 219 23.53 7.72 -12.96
CA GLU A 219 23.48 8.09 -11.54
C GLU A 219 23.10 9.56 -11.34
N ARG A 220 23.58 10.46 -12.22
CA ARG A 220 23.24 11.89 -12.15
C ARG A 220 21.75 12.13 -12.29
N TYR A 221 21.13 11.50 -13.29
CA TYR A 221 19.71 11.72 -13.62
C TYR A 221 18.78 10.65 -13.04
N ALA A 222 19.28 9.72 -12.23
CA ALA A 222 18.40 8.84 -11.47
C ALA A 222 17.52 9.68 -10.52
N GLY A 223 16.26 9.31 -10.41
CA GLY A 223 15.29 10.04 -9.58
C GLY A 223 13.85 9.78 -9.99
N ARG A 224 12.92 10.39 -9.23
CA ARG A 224 11.50 10.41 -9.54
C ARG A 224 11.14 11.73 -10.22
N TYR A 225 10.33 11.65 -11.26
CA TYR A 225 9.87 12.76 -12.06
C TYR A 225 8.36 12.70 -12.16
N GLN A 226 7.68 13.83 -11.94
CA GLN A 226 6.22 13.88 -11.94
C GLN A 226 5.71 15.11 -12.68
N GLY A 227 4.57 14.95 -13.35
CA GLY A 227 3.93 16.04 -14.07
C GLY A 227 2.67 15.61 -14.80
N VAL A 228 2.09 16.54 -15.54
CA VAL A 228 0.93 16.28 -16.40
C VAL A 228 1.37 16.54 -17.83
N LEU A 229 1.46 15.48 -18.63
CA LEU A 229 1.80 15.60 -20.04
C LEU A 229 0.56 15.87 -20.89
N PRO A 230 0.71 16.58 -22.03
CA PRO A 230 -0.33 16.79 -23.02
C PRO A 230 -0.96 15.49 -23.50
N CYS A 231 -2.27 15.50 -23.71
CA CYS A 231 -3.03 14.37 -24.20
C CYS A 231 -3.87 14.80 -25.40
N ALA A 232 -3.86 14.01 -26.47
CA ALA A 232 -4.55 14.37 -27.71
C ALA A 232 -6.09 14.41 -27.56
N SER A 233 -6.63 13.59 -26.67
CA SER A 233 -8.07 13.39 -26.49
C SER A 233 -8.52 13.36 -25.03
N CYS A 234 -7.72 13.91 -24.12
CA CYS A 234 -8.06 14.02 -22.70
C CYS A 234 -7.44 15.29 -22.09
N PRO A 235 -7.86 15.71 -20.88
CA PRO A 235 -7.33 16.91 -20.24
C PRO A 235 -5.83 16.86 -19.92
N GLY A 236 -5.23 15.66 -19.92
CA GLY A 236 -3.80 15.44 -19.67
C GLY A 236 -3.54 14.04 -19.13
N ILE A 237 -2.27 13.63 -19.13
CA ILE A 237 -1.79 12.35 -18.60
C ILE A 237 -0.99 12.62 -17.34
N GLU A 238 -1.50 12.23 -16.17
CA GLU A 238 -0.68 12.26 -14.96
C GLU A 238 0.41 11.21 -15.10
N THR A 239 1.65 11.68 -15.11
CA THR A 239 2.80 10.87 -15.45
C THR A 239 3.77 10.88 -14.28
N GLU A 240 4.17 9.68 -13.86
CA GLU A 240 5.24 9.47 -12.91
C GLU A 240 6.30 8.58 -13.55
N LEU A 241 7.51 9.12 -13.67
CA LEU A 241 8.66 8.44 -14.23
C LEU A 241 9.72 8.25 -13.13
N VAL A 242 10.09 7.00 -12.87
CA VAL A 242 11.18 6.64 -11.97
C VAL A 242 12.34 6.14 -12.81
N LEU A 243 13.45 6.88 -12.80
CA LEU A 243 14.71 6.49 -13.43
C LEU A 243 15.66 5.93 -12.38
N GLN A 244 16.04 4.67 -12.53
CA GLN A 244 16.96 3.99 -11.61
C GLN A 244 18.39 4.03 -12.20
N ALA A 245 19.42 4.31 -11.37
CA ALA A 245 20.82 4.52 -11.78
C ALA A 245 21.47 3.35 -12.57
N GLN A 246 20.88 2.17 -12.48
CA GLN A 246 21.23 0.93 -13.18
C GLN A 246 20.64 0.82 -14.59
N GLY A 247 19.98 1.87 -15.09
CA GLY A 247 19.41 1.89 -16.44
C GLY A 247 18.04 1.22 -16.55
N ARG A 248 17.28 1.13 -15.44
CA ARG A 248 15.89 0.64 -15.41
C ARG A 248 14.93 1.80 -15.18
N PHE A 249 13.78 1.79 -15.85
CA PHE A 249 12.74 2.78 -15.61
C PHE A 249 11.40 2.13 -15.28
N GLU A 250 10.59 2.88 -14.55
CA GLU A 250 9.17 2.60 -14.33
C GLU A 250 8.39 3.85 -14.69
N LEU A 251 7.39 3.70 -15.55
CA LEU A 251 6.55 4.78 -16.04
C LEU A 251 5.10 4.44 -15.73
N LEU A 252 4.48 5.26 -14.89
CA LEU A 252 3.08 5.17 -14.53
C LEU A 252 2.31 6.33 -15.19
N GLU A 253 1.28 6.00 -15.95
CA GLU A 253 0.46 6.97 -16.68
C GLU A 253 -1.03 6.80 -16.35
N VAL A 254 -1.68 7.90 -15.98
CA VAL A 254 -3.11 7.93 -15.67
C VAL A 254 -3.78 8.96 -16.58
N TYR A 255 -4.67 8.48 -17.43
CA TYR A 255 -5.42 9.30 -18.36
C TYR A 255 -6.60 9.96 -17.63
N ARG A 256 -6.54 11.28 -17.49
CA ARG A 256 -7.54 12.04 -16.70
C ARG A 256 -8.94 11.90 -17.29
N GLU A 257 -9.91 11.73 -16.40
CA GLU A 257 -11.35 11.66 -16.71
C GLU A 257 -11.79 10.49 -17.62
N GLN A 258 -10.91 9.53 -17.92
CA GLN A 258 -11.27 8.33 -18.68
C GLN A 258 -11.72 7.16 -17.80
N GLY A 259 -11.52 7.24 -16.46
CA GLY A 259 -11.95 6.19 -15.53
C GLY A 259 -11.12 4.90 -15.62
N ASP A 260 -9.95 4.98 -16.28
CA ASP A 260 -9.09 3.83 -16.54
C ASP A 260 -8.08 3.58 -15.41
N GLU A 261 -7.68 2.31 -15.28
CA GLU A 261 -6.60 1.92 -14.39
C GLU A 261 -5.26 2.52 -14.85
N PRO A 262 -4.34 2.84 -13.91
CA PRO A 262 -3.02 3.34 -14.26
C PRO A 262 -2.29 2.38 -15.18
N PHE A 263 -1.77 2.88 -16.30
CA PHE A 263 -0.92 2.10 -17.18
C PHE A 263 0.51 2.12 -16.63
N MET A 264 1.08 0.95 -16.40
CA MET A 264 2.44 0.81 -15.89
C MET A 264 3.33 0.17 -16.94
N THR A 265 4.35 0.91 -17.37
CA THR A 265 5.39 0.45 -18.28
C THR A 265 6.71 0.29 -17.54
N LEU A 266 7.36 -0.86 -17.75
CA LEU A 266 8.69 -1.16 -17.21
C LEU A 266 9.66 -1.34 -18.39
N GLY A 267 10.90 -0.89 -18.20
CA GLY A 267 11.88 -1.03 -19.27
C GLY A 267 13.28 -0.59 -18.90
N GLN A 268 14.09 -0.38 -19.93
CA GLN A 268 15.46 0.11 -19.82
C GLN A 268 15.57 1.55 -20.28
N TRP A 269 16.42 2.34 -19.62
CA TRP A 269 16.78 3.67 -20.07
C TRP A 269 18.28 3.84 -20.19
N GLN A 270 18.70 4.58 -21.21
CA GLN A 270 20.11 4.83 -21.50
C GLN A 270 20.29 6.15 -22.24
N LEU A 271 21.50 6.69 -22.19
CA LEU A 271 21.86 7.87 -22.95
C LEU A 271 21.75 7.54 -24.46
N ALA A 272 21.10 8.42 -25.21
CA ALA A 272 21.02 8.32 -26.66
C ALA A 272 22.42 8.49 -27.27
N GLU A 273 22.67 7.83 -28.40
CA GLU A 273 23.98 7.84 -29.05
C GLU A 273 24.38 9.27 -29.44
N GLY A 274 25.54 9.73 -28.96
CA GLY A 274 26.07 11.06 -29.25
C GLY A 274 25.37 12.22 -28.53
N ALA A 275 24.40 11.95 -27.67
CA ALA A 275 23.74 12.96 -26.86
C ALA A 275 24.48 13.22 -25.54
N GLU A 276 24.30 14.42 -24.97
CA GLU A 276 24.83 14.75 -23.63
C GLU A 276 23.82 14.45 -22.52
N ASN A 277 22.54 14.68 -22.78
CA ASN A 277 21.47 14.61 -21.78
C ASN A 277 20.12 14.10 -22.34
N VAL A 278 20.11 13.55 -23.57
CA VAL A 278 18.91 12.92 -24.14
C VAL A 278 18.97 11.43 -23.84
N PHE A 279 17.93 10.91 -23.21
CA PHE A 279 17.81 9.51 -22.83
C PHE A 279 16.64 8.85 -23.56
N VAL A 280 16.83 7.58 -23.91
CA VAL A 280 15.81 6.73 -24.54
C VAL A 280 15.30 5.71 -23.53
N LEU A 281 13.98 5.63 -23.38
CA LEU A 281 13.25 4.66 -22.56
C LEU A 281 12.68 3.60 -23.50
N THR A 282 13.11 2.35 -23.33
CA THR A 282 12.69 1.20 -24.14
C THR A 282 11.88 0.22 -23.28
N PRO A 283 10.58 0.04 -23.54
CA PRO A 283 9.74 -0.93 -22.83
C PRO A 283 10.24 -2.37 -22.96
N ASP A 284 10.14 -3.16 -21.88
CA ASP A 284 10.58 -4.57 -21.87
C ASP A 284 9.75 -5.46 -22.79
N ASP A 285 8.44 -5.21 -22.84
CA ASP A 285 7.47 -6.00 -23.59
C ASP A 285 7.39 -5.61 -25.08
N GLN A 286 8.09 -4.53 -25.47
CA GLN A 286 8.08 -3.94 -26.82
C GLN A 286 6.65 -3.64 -27.32
N SER A 287 5.70 -3.44 -26.40
CA SER A 287 4.31 -3.11 -26.75
C SER A 287 4.20 -1.68 -27.28
N GLU A 288 5.12 -0.80 -26.88
CA GLU A 288 5.22 0.58 -27.30
C GLU A 288 6.59 0.92 -27.89
N ALA A 289 6.62 1.98 -28.70
CA ALA A 289 7.86 2.51 -29.26
C ALA A 289 8.72 3.15 -28.15
N PRO A 290 10.06 3.19 -28.33
CA PRO A 290 10.92 3.91 -27.40
C PRO A 290 10.54 5.40 -27.31
N ARG A 291 10.62 5.94 -26.09
CA ARG A 291 10.33 7.34 -25.79
C ARG A 291 11.62 8.08 -25.46
N TYR A 292 11.72 9.34 -25.86
CA TYR A 292 12.91 10.15 -25.64
C TYR A 292 12.61 11.27 -24.66
N PHE A 293 13.54 11.52 -23.74
CA PHE A 293 13.48 12.61 -22.80
C PHE A 293 14.81 13.35 -22.74
N GLU A 294 14.77 14.68 -22.76
CA GLU A 294 15.89 15.51 -22.37
C GLU A 294 15.86 15.70 -20.86
N LEU A 295 16.96 15.37 -20.17
CA LEU A 295 17.08 15.46 -18.71
C LEU A 295 17.99 16.61 -18.30
N ASP A 296 17.61 17.29 -17.22
CA ASP A 296 18.47 18.23 -16.50
C ASP A 296 18.29 18.02 -14.99
N ASP A 297 18.97 18.83 -14.17
CA ASP A 297 18.93 18.68 -12.71
C ASP A 297 17.52 18.91 -12.10
N GLN A 298 16.63 19.55 -12.85
CA GLN A 298 15.30 20.02 -12.42
C GLN A 298 14.16 19.18 -13.00
N GLY A 299 14.38 18.38 -14.04
CA GLY A 299 13.28 17.67 -14.68
C GLY A 299 13.61 16.88 -15.95
N ALA A 300 12.55 16.35 -16.54
CA ALA A 300 12.56 15.57 -17.78
C ALA A 300 11.59 16.18 -18.79
N THR A 301 12.09 16.61 -19.94
CA THR A 301 11.29 17.16 -21.04
C THR A 301 11.08 16.08 -22.10
N ALA A 302 9.82 15.76 -22.41
CA ALA A 302 9.47 14.78 -23.44
C ALA A 302 9.85 15.30 -24.83
N LEU A 303 10.45 14.41 -25.64
CA LEU A 303 10.89 14.66 -27.00
C LEU A 303 10.07 13.81 -27.99
N ASP A 304 10.22 14.09 -29.29
CA ASP A 304 9.57 13.33 -30.33
C ASP A 304 10.20 11.92 -30.51
N SER A 305 9.63 11.12 -31.40
CA SER A 305 10.09 9.74 -31.68
C SER A 305 11.51 9.64 -32.26
N SER A 306 12.13 10.76 -32.61
CA SER A 306 13.50 10.86 -33.12
C SER A 306 14.46 11.50 -32.11
N GLY A 307 14.00 11.83 -30.90
CA GLY A 307 14.80 12.51 -29.88
C GLY A 307 15.00 14.00 -30.14
N GLN A 308 14.10 14.65 -30.89
CA GLN A 308 14.13 16.09 -31.13
C GLN A 308 13.05 16.81 -30.31
N ALA A 309 13.25 18.10 -30.06
CA ALA A 309 12.29 18.92 -29.33
C ALA A 309 10.95 18.99 -30.08
N ILE A 310 9.85 18.85 -29.34
CA ILE A 310 8.50 18.99 -29.87
C ILE A 310 8.09 20.46 -29.77
N GLU A 311 7.64 21.04 -30.89
CA GLU A 311 6.95 22.33 -30.86
C GLU A 311 5.54 22.15 -30.28
N SER A 312 5.31 22.73 -29.09
CA SER A 312 4.05 22.60 -28.35
C SER A 312 3.76 23.87 -27.56
N ASP A 313 2.49 24.30 -27.56
CA ASP A 313 1.99 25.38 -26.70
C ASP A 313 1.73 24.91 -25.25
N GLN A 314 1.79 23.59 -25.00
CA GLN A 314 1.59 22.96 -23.70
C GLN A 314 2.91 22.46 -23.10
N PRO A 315 3.05 22.47 -21.76
CA PRO A 315 4.26 22.02 -21.10
C PRO A 315 4.48 20.51 -21.29
N LEU A 316 5.66 20.13 -21.77
CA LEU A 316 6.07 18.75 -22.02
C LEU A 316 7.02 18.23 -20.93
N ARG A 317 6.92 18.76 -19.72
CA ARG A 317 7.95 18.60 -18.69
C ARG A 317 7.42 17.93 -17.42
N LEU A 318 8.18 16.96 -16.95
CA LEU A 318 8.06 16.37 -15.62
C LEU A 318 9.08 17.04 -14.70
N ALA A 319 8.64 17.52 -13.54
CA ALA A 319 9.52 18.08 -12.52
C ALA A 319 10.20 16.95 -11.74
N ARG A 320 11.48 17.11 -11.43
CA ARG A 320 12.21 16.17 -10.57
C ARG A 320 11.78 16.36 -9.12
N GLU A 321 11.39 15.28 -8.45
CA GLU A 321 11.02 15.33 -7.05
C GLU A 321 12.27 15.56 -6.18
N GLY A 322 12.20 16.53 -5.25
CA GLY A 322 13.30 16.87 -4.34
C GLY A 322 14.34 17.84 -4.90
N GLY A 323 14.16 18.37 -6.12
CA GLY A 323 14.92 19.54 -6.60
C GLY A 323 14.40 20.82 -5.96
N ASP A 324 15.28 21.63 -5.37
CA ASP A 324 14.93 22.96 -4.88
C ASP A 324 14.45 23.83 -6.06
N ASN A 325 13.23 24.35 -5.94
CA ASN A 325 12.60 25.31 -6.84
C ASN A 325 13.28 26.69 -6.77
#